data_AF-A0A6J6SN25-F1
#
_entry.id   AF-A0A6J6SN25-F1
#
_cell.length_a   1.000
_cell.length_b   1.000
_cell.length_c   1.000
_cell.angle_alpha   90.00
_cell.angle_beta   90.00
_cell.angle_gamma   90.00
#
_symmetry.space_group_name_H-M   'P 1'
#
loop_
_entity.id
_entity.type
_entity.pdbx_description
1 polymer ?
#
loop_
_entity_poly.entity_id
_entity_poly.type
_entity_poly.pdbx_seq_one_letter_code
_entity_poly.pdbx_strand_id
1 'polypeptide(L)'
;MPTPAITLPVKLVNGTNLLLAKQVVTNAGNVVKVSATCSPLARMQPRGDVRACVVVKQGLSTYLRITTDEPIGVTVNLTAPAVGKYSAYKQVQVYFVR
;
A
#
# COMPACT_ATOMS: atom_id res chain seq x y z
N MET A 1 -19.86 8.59 11.88
CA MET A 1 -19.66 7.14 11.66
C MET A 1 -18.23 6.91 11.20
N PRO A 2 -17.46 6.01 11.83
CA PRO A 2 -16.14 5.63 11.36
C PRO A 2 -16.24 4.93 10.01
N THR A 3 -15.35 5.25 9.07
CA THR A 3 -15.24 4.53 7.79
C THR A 3 -14.77 3.10 8.08
N PRO A 4 -15.43 2.05 7.56
CA PRO A 4 -15.00 0.67 7.79
C PRO A 4 -13.56 0.45 7.30
N ALA A 5 -12.82 -0.38 8.01
CA ALA A 5 -11.46 -0.74 7.62
C ALA A 5 -11.48 -1.42 6.25
N ILE A 6 -10.60 -0.97 5.35
CA ILE A 6 -10.48 -1.51 4.02
C ILE A 6 -9.70 -2.82 4.14
N THR A 7 -10.27 -3.91 3.65
CA THR A 7 -9.58 -5.20 3.67
C THR A 7 -8.43 -5.19 2.67
N LEU A 8 -7.21 -5.30 3.20
CA LEU A 8 -6.00 -5.52 2.42
C LEU A 8 -5.67 -7.01 2.36
N PRO A 9 -4.84 -7.46 1.40
CA PRO A 9 -4.36 -8.84 1.39
C PRO A 9 -3.70 -9.22 2.71
N VAL A 10 -3.84 -10.46 3.14
CA VAL A 10 -3.26 -10.96 4.41
C VAL A 10 -1.75 -11.13 4.28
N LYS A 11 -1.26 -11.44 3.08
CA LYS A 11 0.15 -11.65 2.78
C LYS A 11 0.51 -11.02 1.44
N LEU A 12 1.77 -10.65 1.30
CA LEU A 12 2.37 -10.23 0.04
C LEU A 12 3.43 -11.26 -0.37
N VAL A 13 3.61 -11.40 -1.68
CA VAL A 13 4.62 -12.27 -2.31
C VAL A 13 5.51 -11.46 -3.25
N ASN A 14 6.66 -12.01 -3.65
CA ASN A 14 7.45 -11.40 -4.72
C ASN A 14 6.64 -11.34 -6.02
N GLY A 15 6.82 -10.28 -6.80
CA GLY A 15 6.03 -9.99 -7.99
C GLY A 15 4.85 -9.05 -7.73
N THR A 16 3.73 -9.29 -8.41
CA THR A 16 2.59 -8.36 -8.43
C THR A 16 1.50 -8.81 -7.46
N ASN A 17 1.16 -7.94 -6.51
CA ASN A 17 0.13 -8.18 -5.50
C ASN A 17 -1.04 -7.22 -5.71
N LEU A 18 -2.26 -7.75 -5.72
CA LEU A 18 -3.45 -6.91 -5.71
C LEU A 18 -3.67 -6.32 -4.32
N LEU A 19 -3.59 -5.00 -4.19
CA LEU A 19 -3.92 -4.31 -2.94
C LEU A 19 -5.42 -3.98 -2.87
N LEU A 20 -5.96 -3.40 -3.94
CA LEU A 20 -7.37 -3.02 -4.05
C LEU A 20 -7.90 -3.39 -5.43
N ALA A 21 -8.99 -4.16 -5.49
CA ALA A 21 -9.66 -4.52 -6.75
C ALA A 21 -10.46 -3.38 -7.38
N LYS A 22 -10.76 -2.35 -6.60
CA LYS A 22 -11.48 -1.15 -7.04
C LYS A 22 -11.05 0.04 -6.21
N GLN A 23 -11.28 1.21 -6.77
CA GLN A 23 -11.13 2.47 -6.04
C GLN A 23 -12.06 2.48 -4.83
N VAL A 24 -11.52 2.84 -3.67
CA VAL A 24 -12.32 3.01 -2.46
C VAL A 24 -12.58 4.49 -2.23
N VAL A 25 -13.85 4.82 -2.02
CA VAL A 25 -14.32 6.17 -1.73
C VAL A 25 -14.84 6.17 -0.30
N THR A 26 -14.39 7.12 0.52
CA THR A 26 -14.86 7.26 1.89
C THR A 26 -16.26 7.86 1.92
N ASN A 27 -16.93 7.80 3.08
CA ASN A 27 -18.20 8.48 3.32
C ASN A 27 -18.14 10.01 3.13
N ALA A 28 -16.94 10.60 3.10
CA ALA A 28 -16.72 12.00 2.81
C ALA A 28 -16.60 12.30 1.29
N GLY A 29 -16.76 11.30 0.42
CA GLY A 29 -16.60 11.43 -1.03
C GLY A 29 -15.15 11.43 -1.51
N ASN A 30 -14.17 11.29 -0.62
CA ASN A 30 -12.76 11.30 -0.96
C ASN A 30 -12.28 9.93 -1.43
N VAL A 31 -11.43 9.96 -2.44
CA VAL A 31 -10.73 8.78 -2.94
C VAL A 31 -9.58 8.42 -2.01
N VAL A 32 -9.54 7.17 -1.57
CA VAL A 32 -8.44 6.65 -0.76
C VAL A 32 -7.19 6.53 -1.62
N LYS A 33 -6.11 7.17 -1.18
CA LYS A 33 -4.77 7.09 -1.77
C LYS A 33 -4.02 5.93 -1.13
N VAL A 34 -3.42 5.10 -1.97
CA VAL A 34 -2.54 4.01 -1.56
C VAL A 34 -1.10 4.43 -1.81
N SER A 35 -0.26 4.32 -0.80
CA SER A 35 1.19 4.42 -0.93
C SER A 35 1.86 3.22 -0.25
N ALA A 36 3.05 2.87 -0.71
CA ALA A 36 3.85 1.82 -0.08
C ALA A 36 5.29 2.27 0.04
N THR A 37 5.91 1.90 1.16
CA THR A 37 7.34 2.09 1.41
C THR A 37 7.94 0.71 1.63
N CYS A 38 9.05 0.41 0.95
CA CYS A 38 9.78 -0.83 1.13
C CYS A 38 11.14 -0.55 1.73
N SER A 39 11.44 -1.31 2.78
CA SER A 39 12.70 -1.24 3.51
C SER A 39 13.33 -2.63 3.53
N PRO A 40 14.62 -2.76 3.20
CA PRO A 40 15.30 -4.03 3.28
C PRO A 40 15.36 -4.52 4.73
N LEU A 41 15.16 -5.83 4.96
CA LEU A 41 15.24 -6.44 6.29
C LEU A 41 16.67 -6.80 6.68
N ALA A 42 17.51 -7.10 5.70
CA ALA A 42 18.96 -7.23 5.88
C ALA A 42 19.65 -5.88 5.64
N ARG A 43 20.88 -5.70 6.16
CA ARG A 43 21.77 -4.60 5.76
C ARG A 43 22.16 -4.80 4.29
N MET A 44 21.25 -4.47 3.36
CA MET A 44 21.56 -4.45 1.95
C MET A 44 22.61 -3.36 1.70
N GLN A 45 23.71 -3.74 1.04
CA GLN A 45 24.52 -2.75 0.35
C GLN A 45 23.62 -2.03 -0.67
N PRO A 46 23.70 -0.69 -0.78
CA PRO A 46 22.88 0.05 -1.72
C PRO A 46 23.20 -0.40 -3.15
N ARG A 47 22.34 -1.25 -3.73
CA ARG A 47 22.38 -1.61 -5.15
C ARG A 47 21.70 -0.51 -5.98
N GLY A 48 22.29 0.69 -5.99
CA GLY A 48 21.80 1.84 -6.77
C GLY A 48 20.33 2.21 -6.53
N ASP A 49 19.70 2.83 -7.53
CA ASP A 49 18.30 3.33 -7.52
C ASP A 49 17.24 2.22 -7.74
N VAL A 50 17.53 0.98 -7.33
CA VAL A 50 16.57 -0.12 -7.47
C VAL A 50 15.45 0.04 -6.45
N ARG A 51 14.31 0.56 -6.89
CA ARG A 51 13.09 0.60 -6.08
C ARG A 51 12.62 -0.82 -5.81
N ALA A 52 12.80 -1.31 -4.58
CA ALA A 52 12.40 -2.66 -4.18
C ALA A 52 10.89 -2.93 -4.36
N CYS A 53 10.06 -1.89 -4.31
CA CYS A 53 8.65 -1.97 -4.67
C CYS A 53 8.10 -0.67 -5.24
N VAL A 54 7.00 -0.80 -5.98
CA VAL A 54 6.26 0.32 -6.58
C VAL A 54 4.76 0.04 -6.51
N VAL A 55 3.97 1.04 -6.12
CA VAL A 55 2.51 1.00 -6.25
C VAL A 55 2.14 1.39 -7.67
N VAL A 56 1.39 0.52 -8.35
CA VAL A 56 0.94 0.71 -9.74
C VAL A 56 -0.58 0.70 -9.77
N LYS A 57 -1.17 1.64 -10.50
CA LYS A 57 -2.60 1.64 -10.79
C LYS A 57 -2.84 1.09 -12.19
N GLN A 58 -3.80 0.18 -12.32
CA GLN A 58 -4.27 -0.31 -13.62
C GLN A 58 -5.81 -0.25 -13.60
N GLY A 59 -6.36 0.69 -14.36
CA GLY A 59 -7.79 1.02 -14.29
C GLY A 59 -8.20 1.44 -12.89
N LEU A 60 -9.22 0.77 -12.33
CA LEU A 60 -9.71 1.00 -10.96
C LEU A 60 -8.93 0.22 -9.90
N SER A 61 -8.06 -0.70 -10.30
CA SER A 61 -7.31 -1.57 -9.41
C SER A 61 -5.98 -0.95 -9.01
N THR A 62 -5.56 -1.21 -7.78
CA THR A 62 -4.25 -0.82 -7.26
C THR A 62 -3.45 -2.07 -6.91
N TYR A 63 -2.23 -2.12 -7.44
CA TYR A 63 -1.28 -3.21 -7.26
C TYR A 63 -0.03 -2.70 -6.57
N LEU A 64 0.61 -3.59 -5.83
CA LEU A 64 1.99 -3.42 -5.38
C LEU A 64 2.87 -4.40 -6.16
N ARG A 65 3.83 -3.86 -6.90
CA ARG A 65 4.85 -4.66 -7.56
C ARG A 65 6.10 -4.66 -6.69
N ILE A 66 6.54 -5.85 -6.30
CA ILE A 66 7.80 -6.10 -5.62
C ILE A 66 8.77 -6.65 -6.67
N THR A 67 9.92 -6.02 -6.82
CA THR A 67 10.89 -6.28 -7.91
C THR A 67 12.24 -6.77 -7.40
N THR A 68 12.32 -7.10 -6.11
CA THR A 68 13.51 -7.67 -5.49
C THR A 68 13.22 -9.10 -5.05
N ASP A 69 14.24 -9.95 -5.13
CA ASP A 69 14.22 -11.30 -4.58
C ASP A 69 14.73 -11.35 -3.13
N GLU A 70 15.14 -10.20 -2.58
CA GLU A 70 15.65 -10.09 -1.22
C GLU A 70 14.53 -9.86 -0.20
N PRO A 71 14.70 -10.34 1.06
CA PRO A 71 13.70 -10.12 2.09
C PRO A 71 13.50 -8.63 2.42
N ILE A 72 12.26 -8.17 2.31
CA ILE A 72 11.87 -6.77 2.54
C ILE A 72 10.68 -6.65 3.50
N GLY A 73 10.69 -5.56 4.26
CA GLY A 73 9.53 -5.05 4.96
C GLY A 73 8.76 -4.10 4.04
N VAL A 74 7.45 -4.27 3.94
CA VAL A 74 6.57 -3.42 3.14
C VAL A 74 5.55 -2.76 4.05
N THR A 75 5.53 -1.44 4.07
CA THR A 75 4.51 -0.66 4.79
C THR A 75 3.54 -0.06 3.78
N VAL A 76 2.30 -0.56 3.75
CA VAL A 76 1.22 -0.04 2.91
C VAL A 76 0.39 0.94 3.72
N ASN A 77 0.22 2.15 3.20
CA ASN A 77 -0.58 3.21 3.79
C ASN A 77 -1.78 3.53 2.89
N LEU A 78 -2.97 3.60 3.50
CA LEU A 78 -4.20 4.04 2.86
C LEU A 78 -4.64 5.31 3.56
N THR A 79 -4.79 6.40 2.80
CA THR A 79 -5.10 7.71 3.36
C THR A 79 -6.18 8.43 2.56
N ALA A 80 -7.05 9.16 3.25
CA ALA A 80 -7.92 10.15 2.63
C ALA A 80 -8.04 11.37 3.56
N PRO A 81 -8.07 12.60 3.03
CA PRO A 81 -8.13 13.80 3.84
C PRO A 81 -9.48 13.93 4.58
N ALA A 82 -9.47 14.73 5.65
CA ALA A 82 -10.69 15.17 6.34
C ALA A 82 -11.47 16.15 5.44
N VAL A 83 -12.80 16.04 5.42
CA VAL A 83 -13.68 16.95 4.66
C VAL A 83 -14.93 17.26 5.47
N GLY A 84 -15.18 18.55 5.69
CA GLY A 84 -16.31 19.03 6.49
C GLY A 84 -16.32 18.41 7.88
N LYS A 85 -17.42 17.72 8.21
CA LYS A 85 -17.61 17.02 9.50
C LYS A 85 -16.97 15.64 9.59
N TYR A 86 -16.31 15.17 8.52
CA TYR A 86 -15.72 13.83 8.46
C TYR A 86 -14.22 13.89 8.72
N SER A 87 -13.76 13.03 9.62
CA SER A 87 -12.34 12.90 9.96
C SER A 87 -11.52 12.32 8.81
N ALA A 88 -10.20 12.54 8.86
CA ALA A 88 -9.27 11.91 7.93
C ALA A 88 -9.29 10.39 8.10
N TYR A 89 -9.21 9.67 6.99
CA TYR A 89 -9.06 8.23 7.00
C TYR A 89 -7.57 7.87 6.91
N LYS A 90 -7.12 6.97 7.78
CA LYS A 90 -5.77 6.42 7.76
C LYS A 90 -5.80 4.96 8.19
N GLN A 91 -5.23 4.10 7.36
CA GLN A 91 -4.97 2.70 7.69
C GLN A 91 -3.54 2.35 7.26
N VAL A 92 -2.82 1.63 8.12
CA VAL A 92 -1.44 1.21 7.88
C VAL A 92 -1.38 -0.30 8.07
N GLN A 93 -0.76 -0.99 7.11
CA GLN A 93 -0.52 -2.42 7.20
C GLN A 93 0.94 -2.71 6.86
N VAL A 94 1.58 -3.50 7.70
CA VAL A 94 2.98 -3.91 7.53
C VAL A 94 3.02 -5.38 7.11
N TYR A 95 3.90 -5.67 6.17
CA TYR A 95 4.15 -7.01 5.64
C TYR A 95 5.64 -7.30 5.65
N PHE A 96 5.95 -8.59 5.72
CA PHE A 96 7.29 -9.11 5.54
C PHE A 96 7.26 -10.08 4.37
N VAL A 97 8.05 -9.80 3.34
CA VAL A 97 8.19 -10.64 2.15
C VAL A 97 9.56 -11.30 2.21
N ARG A 98 9.59 -12.60 1.94
CA ARG A 98 10.76 -13.47 2.06
C ARG A 98 11.03 -14.15 0.73
#